data_AF-T0PTR2-F1
#
_entry.id   AF-T0PTR2-F1
#
_cell.length_a   1.000
_cell.length_b   1.000
_cell.length_c   1.000
_cell.angle_alpha   90.00
_cell.angle_beta   90.00
_cell.angle_gamma   90.00
#
_symmetry.space_group_name_H-M   'P 1'
#
loop_
_entity.id
_entity.type
_entity.pdbx_description
1 polymer ?
#
loop_
_entity_poly.entity_id
_entity_poly.type
_entity_poly.pdbx_seq_one_letter_code
_entity_poly.pdbx_strand_id
1 'polypeptide(L)'
;MRDYDGYYSSDAVAKGYLPYCNIGLHDSEAKVMHDVPQAHNAHLYRGLLKLSPVVDAIAHETHRLHVLDVGCGTGAGLHVIQKTLEAWHSSPMTVVGVDKCASAVKAHKKLYRGKQKVLKYDVEGRMTAFARAKFDVVTAVQSLQECTPAALTELSRVLKPHGFLLVADFVNPRQPFDCLHALQSHPDFRLREHRDVSFSATIAAKSNSTVLRAVLNECVNDATLRAAMAEMLTLKKTSQYEDVRLGNIQYGLFCFEYVPSTSVPDVLAPIDVDDSSDNDDDDDDDDDDDSDDDIDDKCNPSYYDYSEVFPQLELLRTHYETIRDEALKAQLATDWPNWPEDHYIGEDGEWRVFPLCYTFPAWDASKTTWVTGTCAQCPATVALLRQIPGIRTALFSKLGPETTLGAHRGWADLANDILRCHVGLDVPTYDGNESTCCIVVDGEPRAQANGRVLVFDDSKLHYAFNHHPTASRCILIVDLYRPAHLPRGMARGGHTDELDAFIAQYNAAMNS
;
A
#
# COMPACT_ATOMS: atom_id res chain seq x y z
N MET A 1 3.02 10.68 23.17
CA MET A 1 2.55 9.34 23.63
C MET A 1 1.03 9.34 23.67
N ARG A 2 0.35 8.34 23.11
CA ARG A 2 -1.12 8.30 23.03
C ARG A 2 -1.75 7.85 24.36
N ASP A 3 -2.91 8.42 24.74
CA ASP A 3 -3.64 7.98 25.94
C ASP A 3 -4.47 6.72 25.68
N TYR A 4 -3.82 5.58 25.84
CA TYR A 4 -4.49 4.27 25.76
C TYR A 4 -5.42 3.99 26.93
N ASP A 5 -5.17 4.52 28.14
CA ASP A 5 -6.04 4.23 29.30
C ASP A 5 -7.37 4.98 29.18
N GLY A 6 -7.37 6.20 28.63
CA GLY A 6 -8.57 6.92 28.18
C GLY A 6 -9.26 6.25 26.99
N TYR A 7 -8.50 5.88 25.94
CA TYR A 7 -9.02 5.14 24.78
C TYR A 7 -9.80 3.88 25.19
N TYR A 8 -9.16 2.97 25.95
CA TYR A 8 -9.75 1.68 26.33
C TYR A 8 -10.83 1.82 27.42
N SER A 9 -10.92 2.97 28.09
CA SER A 9 -12.01 3.34 28.99
C SER A 9 -13.20 4.00 28.29
N SER A 10 -13.06 4.38 27.01
CA SER A 10 -14.09 5.15 26.30
C SER A 10 -15.41 4.39 26.13
N ASP A 11 -16.50 5.15 26.13
CA ASP A 11 -17.86 4.61 26.01
C ASP A 11 -18.08 3.96 24.62
N ALA A 12 -17.35 4.43 23.61
CA ALA A 12 -17.33 3.89 22.25
C ALA A 12 -16.64 2.50 22.17
N VAL A 13 -15.51 2.32 22.86
CA VAL A 13 -14.85 1.02 23.01
C VAL A 13 -15.70 0.09 23.89
N ALA A 14 -16.28 0.59 24.97
CA ALA A 14 -17.12 -0.19 25.87
C ALA A 14 -18.42 -0.73 25.24
N LYS A 15 -18.92 -0.07 24.18
CA LYS A 15 -20.06 -0.50 23.35
C LYS A 15 -19.64 -1.32 22.11
N GLY A 16 -18.34 -1.39 21.82
CA GLY A 16 -17.80 -2.10 20.65
C GLY A 16 -17.96 -1.36 19.33
N TYR A 17 -18.11 -0.03 19.33
CA TYR A 17 -18.15 0.77 18.11
C TYR A 17 -16.76 1.14 17.61
N LEU A 18 -15.82 1.40 18.52
CA LEU A 18 -14.41 1.59 18.16
C LEU A 18 -13.64 0.27 18.26
N PRO A 19 -12.98 -0.16 17.17
CA PRO A 19 -12.15 -1.34 17.20
C PRO A 19 -10.77 -1.05 17.79
N TYR A 20 -10.39 -1.89 18.75
CA TYR A 20 -9.08 -1.90 19.41
C TYR A 20 -7.95 -1.88 18.37
N CYS A 21 -6.90 -1.07 18.61
CA CYS A 21 -5.98 -0.40 17.66
C CYS A 21 -5.17 -1.23 16.62
N ASN A 22 -5.73 -2.31 16.07
CA ASN A 22 -5.06 -3.32 15.25
C ASN A 22 -5.84 -3.54 13.92
N ILE A 23 -6.26 -2.46 13.25
CA ILE A 23 -7.18 -2.54 12.09
C ILE A 23 -6.43 -2.96 10.82
N GLY A 24 -6.97 -3.94 10.09
CA GLY A 24 -6.51 -4.23 8.73
C GLY A 24 -7.57 -4.71 7.75
N LEU A 25 -7.36 -4.30 6.50
CA LEU A 25 -7.58 -5.10 5.30
C LEU A 25 -9.00 -5.73 5.13
N HIS A 26 -10.10 -4.96 5.17
CA HIS A 26 -11.30 -5.15 4.32
C HIS A 26 -12.47 -4.19 4.63
N ASP A 27 -13.50 -4.28 3.79
CA ASP A 27 -14.70 -3.45 3.71
C ASP A 27 -15.79 -3.77 4.78
N SER A 28 -16.80 -2.91 4.82
CA SER A 28 -17.76 -2.63 5.89
C SER A 28 -18.90 -3.64 6.09
N GLU A 29 -19.15 -4.58 5.16
CA GLU A 29 -20.31 -5.50 5.24
C GLU A 29 -20.23 -6.58 6.34
N ALA A 30 -19.11 -6.69 7.06
CA ALA A 30 -18.87 -7.76 8.02
C ALA A 30 -19.77 -7.68 9.29
N LYS A 31 -20.87 -8.45 9.29
CA LYS A 31 -21.81 -8.56 10.42
C LYS A 31 -21.11 -8.76 11.77
N VAL A 32 -21.54 -7.97 12.77
CA VAL A 32 -21.10 -8.09 14.17
C VAL A 32 -21.54 -9.45 14.75
N MET A 33 -20.62 -10.40 14.84
CA MET A 33 -20.81 -11.67 15.53
C MET A 33 -20.40 -11.52 17.01
N HIS A 34 -21.35 -11.62 17.94
CA HIS A 34 -21.07 -11.46 19.38
C HIS A 34 -20.06 -12.44 20.00
N ASP A 35 -19.71 -13.53 19.31
CA ASP A 35 -18.69 -14.51 19.75
C ASP A 35 -17.36 -14.45 18.96
N VAL A 36 -17.23 -13.60 17.93
CA VAL A 36 -16.01 -13.49 17.10
C VAL A 36 -15.48 -12.05 17.12
N PRO A 37 -14.18 -11.82 17.37
CA PRO A 37 -13.55 -10.51 17.23
C PRO A 37 -13.83 -9.89 15.84
N GLN A 38 -14.03 -8.57 15.82
CA GLN A 38 -14.47 -7.83 14.64
C GLN A 38 -13.53 -8.07 13.44
N ALA A 39 -14.11 -8.17 12.24
CA ALA A 39 -13.47 -8.85 11.11
C ALA A 39 -12.13 -8.25 10.66
N HIS A 40 -11.97 -6.91 10.73
CA HIS A 40 -10.75 -6.20 10.32
C HIS A 40 -9.54 -6.57 11.22
N ASN A 41 -9.69 -6.63 12.55
CA ASN A 41 -8.59 -7.05 13.43
C ASN A 41 -8.18 -8.50 13.13
N ALA A 42 -9.14 -9.33 12.70
CA ALA A 42 -8.87 -10.72 12.39
C ALA A 42 -8.00 -10.92 11.13
N HIS A 43 -7.92 -9.95 10.20
CA HIS A 43 -7.15 -10.12 8.96
C HIS A 43 -5.64 -10.02 9.15
N LEU A 44 -5.14 -9.13 10.01
CA LEU A 44 -3.70 -9.02 10.29
C LEU A 44 -3.17 -10.29 10.96
N TYR A 45 -3.84 -10.78 12.02
CA TYR A 45 -3.48 -12.05 12.66
C TYR A 45 -3.58 -13.25 11.70
N ARG A 46 -4.60 -13.31 10.84
CA ARG A 46 -4.71 -14.36 9.80
C ARG A 46 -3.64 -14.24 8.73
N GLY A 47 -3.15 -13.03 8.43
CA GLY A 47 -2.06 -12.79 7.48
C GLY A 47 -0.73 -13.30 8.06
N LEU A 48 -0.36 -12.82 9.25
CA LEU A 48 0.85 -13.23 9.98
C LEU A 48 0.93 -14.75 10.17
N LEU A 49 -0.17 -15.37 10.62
CA LEU A 49 -0.24 -16.82 10.86
C LEU A 49 -0.43 -17.66 9.57
N LYS A 50 -0.33 -17.03 8.40
CA LYS A 50 -0.31 -17.69 7.08
C LYS A 50 0.92 -17.31 6.24
N LEU A 51 1.90 -16.63 6.82
CA LEU A 51 3.23 -16.49 6.22
C LEU A 51 3.87 -17.89 6.16
N SER A 52 4.44 -18.29 5.03
CA SER A 52 4.80 -19.69 4.75
C SER A 52 5.76 -20.29 5.78
N PRO A 53 6.83 -19.59 6.26
CA PRO A 53 7.73 -20.13 7.28
C PRO A 53 7.02 -20.52 8.60
N VAL A 54 5.93 -19.84 8.93
CA VAL A 54 5.13 -20.10 10.14
C VAL A 54 4.32 -21.38 9.98
N VAL A 55 3.66 -21.54 8.82
CA VAL A 55 2.86 -22.73 8.51
C VAL A 55 3.76 -23.96 8.39
N ASP A 56 4.83 -23.86 7.60
CA ASP A 56 5.76 -24.96 7.30
C ASP A 56 6.40 -25.53 8.58
N ALA A 57 6.84 -24.67 9.49
CA ALA A 57 7.44 -25.09 10.75
C ALA A 57 6.40 -25.65 11.72
N ILE A 58 5.29 -24.94 11.96
CA ILE A 58 4.39 -25.22 13.08
C ILE A 58 3.35 -26.31 12.77
N ALA A 59 2.99 -26.54 11.50
CA ALA A 59 2.02 -27.57 11.11
C ALA A 59 2.51 -28.99 11.46
N HIS A 60 3.84 -29.18 11.49
CA HIS A 60 4.49 -30.46 11.77
C HIS A 60 4.81 -30.67 13.26
N GLU A 61 4.61 -29.65 14.10
CA GLU A 61 4.98 -29.73 15.52
C GLU A 61 4.04 -30.60 16.34
N THR A 62 4.60 -31.31 17.31
CA THR A 62 3.86 -32.30 18.12
C THR A 62 3.74 -31.95 19.59
N HIS A 63 4.57 -31.04 20.13
CA HIS A 63 4.44 -30.55 21.50
C HIS A 63 3.31 -29.52 21.66
N ARG A 64 3.06 -29.12 22.91
CA ARG A 64 2.11 -28.04 23.22
C ARG A 64 2.68 -26.70 22.77
N LEU A 65 2.05 -26.04 21.80
CA LEU A 65 2.39 -24.68 21.41
C LEU A 65 2.12 -23.68 22.54
N HIS A 66 3.03 -22.74 22.70
CA HIS A 66 2.90 -21.57 23.55
C HIS A 66 2.97 -20.32 22.67
N VAL A 67 1.90 -19.52 22.69
CA VAL A 67 1.79 -18.29 21.89
C VAL A 67 1.58 -17.09 22.80
N LEU A 68 2.33 -16.02 22.56
CA LEU A 68 2.20 -14.72 23.21
C LEU A 68 1.68 -13.70 22.19
N ASP A 69 0.83 -12.78 22.64
CA ASP A 69 0.44 -11.59 21.87
C ASP A 69 0.80 -10.32 22.65
N VAL A 70 1.61 -9.46 22.06
CA VAL A 70 2.20 -8.26 22.68
C VAL A 70 1.46 -7.01 22.20
N GLY A 71 0.95 -6.20 23.14
CA GLY A 71 0.02 -5.13 22.83
C GLY A 71 -1.35 -5.67 22.41
N CYS A 72 -1.80 -6.75 23.06
CA CYS A 72 -3.04 -7.45 22.70
C CYS A 72 -4.32 -6.65 22.99
N GLY A 73 -4.21 -5.46 23.60
CA GLY A 73 -5.30 -4.61 24.01
C GLY A 73 -6.26 -5.32 24.96
N THR A 74 -7.52 -5.45 24.53
CA THR A 74 -8.54 -6.20 25.28
C THR A 74 -8.45 -7.71 25.09
N GLY A 75 -7.38 -8.23 24.47
CA GLY A 75 -7.21 -9.64 24.13
C GLY A 75 -8.12 -10.12 23.00
N ALA A 76 -8.63 -9.20 22.17
CA ALA A 76 -9.50 -9.54 21.04
C ALA A 76 -8.78 -10.45 20.02
N GLY A 77 -7.51 -10.17 19.70
CA GLY A 77 -6.70 -10.96 18.77
C GLY A 77 -6.52 -12.42 19.17
N LEU A 78 -6.47 -12.71 20.48
CA LEU A 78 -6.17 -14.04 21.04
C LEU A 78 -7.11 -15.14 20.52
N HIS A 79 -8.38 -14.84 20.30
CA HIS A 79 -9.33 -15.83 19.77
C HIS A 79 -9.07 -16.12 18.28
N VAL A 80 -8.68 -15.12 17.50
CA VAL A 80 -8.31 -15.27 16.09
C VAL A 80 -7.01 -16.06 15.97
N ILE A 81 -6.02 -15.75 16.80
CA ILE A 81 -4.74 -16.48 16.88
C ILE A 81 -5.01 -17.97 17.11
N GLN A 82 -5.75 -18.28 18.19
CA GLN A 82 -6.09 -19.66 18.54
C GLN A 82 -6.86 -20.36 17.41
N LYS A 83 -7.92 -19.74 16.86
CA LYS A 83 -8.73 -20.36 15.80
C LYS A 83 -8.00 -20.51 14.47
N THR A 84 -7.02 -19.66 14.17
CA THR A 84 -6.22 -19.76 12.95
C THR A 84 -5.23 -20.92 13.06
N LEU A 85 -4.54 -21.06 14.20
CA LEU A 85 -3.64 -22.18 14.46
C LEU A 85 -4.38 -23.52 14.55
N GLU A 86 -5.53 -23.58 15.24
CA GLU A 86 -6.36 -24.79 15.37
C GLU A 86 -6.86 -25.35 14.02
N ALA A 87 -6.80 -24.58 12.94
CA ALA A 87 -7.21 -25.02 11.61
C ALA A 87 -6.15 -25.88 10.88
N TRP A 88 -4.89 -25.87 11.32
CA TRP A 88 -3.79 -26.57 10.65
C TRP A 88 -2.70 -27.13 11.60
N HIS A 89 -2.77 -26.87 12.90
CA HIS A 89 -1.96 -27.52 13.93
C HIS A 89 -2.85 -28.31 14.90
N SER A 90 -2.49 -29.58 15.16
CA SER A 90 -3.36 -30.54 15.88
C SER A 90 -3.06 -30.71 17.38
N SER A 91 -1.92 -30.24 17.88
CA SER A 91 -1.55 -30.43 19.28
C SER A 91 -2.16 -29.33 20.19
N PRO A 92 -2.29 -29.55 21.51
CA PRO A 92 -2.89 -28.58 22.41
C PRO A 92 -2.07 -27.29 22.45
N MET A 93 -2.69 -26.12 22.37
CA MET A 93 -1.99 -24.83 22.46
C MET A 93 -2.31 -24.06 23.74
N THR A 94 -1.61 -22.94 23.96
CA THR A 94 -1.86 -22.01 25.06
C THR A 94 -1.52 -20.60 24.59
N VAL A 95 -2.56 -19.82 24.31
CA VAL A 95 -2.46 -18.42 23.84
C VAL A 95 -2.65 -17.48 25.03
N VAL A 96 -1.73 -16.53 25.21
CA VAL A 96 -1.71 -15.54 26.29
C VAL A 96 -1.44 -14.16 25.72
N GLY A 97 -2.16 -13.14 26.18
CA GLY A 97 -1.91 -11.75 25.82
C GLY A 97 -1.21 -10.96 26.91
N VAL A 98 -0.44 -9.94 26.53
CA VAL A 98 0.06 -8.88 27.42
C VAL A 98 -0.27 -7.51 26.88
N ASP A 99 -0.49 -6.56 27.78
CA ASP A 99 -0.68 -5.15 27.44
C ASP A 99 -0.23 -4.22 28.59
N LYS A 100 0.31 -3.04 28.24
CA LYS A 100 0.74 -2.02 29.20
C LYS A 100 -0.43 -1.19 29.76
N CYS A 101 -1.51 -1.02 29.01
CA CYS A 101 -2.72 -0.30 29.41
C CYS A 101 -3.51 -1.06 30.50
N ALA A 102 -3.78 -0.40 31.64
CA ALA A 102 -4.52 -1.04 32.72
C ALA A 102 -6.00 -1.27 32.36
N SER A 103 -6.59 -0.34 31.61
CA SER A 103 -7.99 -0.36 31.20
C SER A 103 -8.27 -1.43 30.14
N ALA A 104 -7.33 -1.69 29.24
CA ALA A 104 -7.44 -2.77 28.25
C ALA A 104 -7.53 -4.16 28.92
N VAL A 105 -6.59 -4.44 29.83
CA VAL A 105 -6.54 -5.68 30.63
C VAL A 105 -7.76 -5.83 31.56
N LYS A 106 -8.31 -4.70 32.05
CA LYS A 106 -9.56 -4.66 32.84
C LYS A 106 -10.78 -4.96 31.98
N ALA A 107 -10.87 -4.37 30.77
CA ALA A 107 -11.94 -4.59 29.82
C ALA A 107 -11.98 -6.04 29.29
N HIS A 108 -10.82 -6.67 29.05
CA HIS A 108 -10.73 -8.09 28.68
C HIS A 108 -11.59 -9.00 29.57
N LYS A 109 -11.50 -8.83 30.90
CA LYS A 109 -12.23 -9.65 31.88
C LYS A 109 -13.75 -9.47 31.77
N LYS A 110 -14.23 -8.26 31.45
CA LYS A 110 -15.65 -7.92 31.27
C LYS A 110 -16.19 -8.52 29.96
N LEU A 111 -15.41 -8.42 28.87
CA LEU A 111 -15.81 -8.82 27.53
C LEU A 111 -15.73 -10.35 27.33
N TYR A 112 -14.56 -10.94 27.59
CA TYR A 112 -14.24 -12.33 27.21
C TYR A 112 -14.36 -13.34 28.36
N ARG A 113 -14.77 -12.89 29.56
CA ARG A 113 -15.04 -13.70 30.77
C ARG A 113 -13.89 -14.66 31.17
N GLY A 114 -12.65 -14.37 30.75
CA GLY A 114 -11.50 -15.23 31.00
C GLY A 114 -11.43 -16.49 30.13
N LYS A 115 -12.08 -16.54 28.95
CA LYS A 115 -11.88 -17.61 27.93
C LYS A 115 -10.39 -17.84 27.64
N GLN A 116 -9.59 -16.77 27.64
CA GLN A 116 -8.14 -16.74 27.47
C GLN A 116 -7.52 -15.85 28.57
N LYS A 117 -6.18 -15.77 28.65
CA LYS A 117 -5.49 -15.02 29.70
C LYS A 117 -4.80 -13.78 29.13
N VAL A 118 -5.20 -12.59 29.60
CA VAL A 118 -4.47 -11.33 29.42
C VAL A 118 -3.82 -10.93 30.75
N LEU A 119 -2.59 -10.41 30.70
CA LEU A 119 -1.83 -9.90 31.85
C LEU A 119 -1.42 -8.44 31.61
N LYS A 120 -1.38 -7.64 32.68
CA LYS A 120 -0.77 -6.31 32.62
C LYS A 120 0.75 -6.46 32.69
N TYR A 121 1.41 -6.19 31.57
CA TYR A 121 2.86 -6.10 31.46
C TYR A 121 3.22 -5.08 30.41
N ASP A 122 4.27 -4.31 30.71
CA ASP A 122 5.04 -3.69 29.66
C ASP A 122 6.00 -4.73 29.05
N VAL A 123 6.27 -4.62 27.76
CA VAL A 123 7.28 -5.46 27.05
C VAL A 123 8.67 -4.84 27.15
N GLU A 124 8.76 -3.53 27.41
CA GLU A 124 10.01 -2.85 27.76
C GLU A 124 10.45 -3.20 29.19
N GLY A 125 9.50 -3.68 30.00
CA GLY A 125 9.74 -4.26 31.32
C GLY A 125 9.74 -5.80 31.31
N ARG A 126 10.17 -6.39 32.43
CA ARG A 126 10.25 -7.85 32.56
C ARG A 126 8.86 -8.48 32.79
N MET A 127 8.41 -9.32 31.86
CA MET A 127 7.23 -10.18 31.97
C MET A 127 7.47 -11.33 32.96
N THR A 128 7.46 -11.02 34.26
CA THR A 128 7.87 -11.91 35.35
C THR A 128 7.12 -13.24 35.45
N ALA A 129 5.90 -13.34 34.90
CA ALA A 129 5.12 -14.58 34.85
C ALA A 129 5.61 -15.59 33.80
N PHE A 130 6.54 -15.19 32.92
CA PHE A 130 7.07 -16.02 31.84
C PHE A 130 8.56 -16.33 32.06
N ALA A 131 8.91 -17.62 32.00
CA ALA A 131 10.29 -18.10 31.98
C ALA A 131 11.04 -17.61 30.72
N ARG A 132 12.37 -17.83 30.66
CA ARG A 132 13.09 -17.71 29.37
C ARG A 132 12.64 -18.84 28.43
N ALA A 133 12.78 -18.65 27.11
CA ALA A 133 12.48 -19.68 26.10
C ALA A 133 11.10 -20.35 26.28
N LYS A 134 10.06 -19.54 26.48
CA LYS A 134 8.72 -20.00 26.83
C LYS A 134 7.80 -20.18 25.61
N PHE A 135 7.88 -19.30 24.62
CA PHE A 135 6.94 -19.23 23.51
C PHE A 135 7.54 -19.71 22.18
N ASP A 136 6.73 -20.44 21.41
CA ASP A 136 7.01 -20.88 20.04
C ASP A 136 6.73 -19.75 19.04
N VAL A 137 5.72 -18.93 19.34
CA VAL A 137 5.33 -17.75 18.56
C VAL A 137 5.07 -16.57 19.48
N VAL A 138 5.55 -15.39 19.10
CA VAL A 138 5.13 -14.10 19.63
C VAL A 138 4.52 -13.30 18.50
N THR A 139 3.27 -12.84 18.64
CA THR A 139 2.65 -11.85 17.75
C THR A 139 2.76 -10.46 18.34
N ALA A 140 2.96 -9.46 17.48
CA ALA A 140 2.86 -8.05 17.83
C ALA A 140 2.20 -7.30 16.66
N VAL A 141 1.04 -6.68 16.91
CA VAL A 141 0.27 -5.98 15.87
C VAL A 141 0.09 -4.54 16.32
N GLN A 142 0.62 -3.61 15.52
CA GLN A 142 0.59 -2.15 15.74
C GLN A 142 1.07 -1.72 17.15
N SER A 143 1.99 -2.49 17.75
CA SER A 143 2.38 -2.39 19.16
C SER A 143 3.89 -2.22 19.42
N LEU A 144 4.76 -2.41 18.41
CA LEU A 144 6.20 -2.18 18.51
C LEU A 144 6.60 -0.78 18.03
N GLN A 145 5.77 -0.10 17.23
CA GLN A 145 5.88 1.33 16.86
C GLN A 145 5.92 2.32 18.05
N GLU A 146 5.65 1.87 19.29
CA GLU A 146 5.75 2.67 20.51
C GLU A 146 6.71 2.06 21.56
N CYS A 147 7.58 1.14 21.15
CA CYS A 147 8.58 0.52 22.04
C CYS A 147 9.98 1.06 21.73
N THR A 148 10.79 1.28 22.75
CA THR A 148 12.24 1.53 22.63
C THR A 148 13.02 0.21 22.40
N PRO A 149 14.35 0.23 22.18
CA PRO A 149 15.16 -1.00 22.08
C PRO A 149 15.03 -1.98 23.26
N ALA A 150 14.56 -1.51 24.44
CA ALA A 150 14.35 -2.35 25.61
C ALA A 150 13.43 -3.55 25.33
N ALA A 151 12.39 -3.38 24.50
CA ALA A 151 11.46 -4.44 24.15
C ALA A 151 12.14 -5.65 23.47
N LEU A 152 13.18 -5.41 22.65
CA LEU A 152 13.91 -6.48 21.94
C LEU A 152 14.56 -7.46 22.93
N THR A 153 15.09 -6.95 24.05
CA THR A 153 15.71 -7.78 25.10
C THR A 153 14.70 -8.77 25.71
N GLU A 154 13.48 -8.31 25.96
CA GLU A 154 12.44 -9.13 26.57
C GLU A 154 11.79 -10.09 25.55
N LEU A 155 11.60 -9.67 24.30
CA LEU A 155 11.14 -10.52 23.20
C LEU A 155 12.10 -11.70 22.99
N SER A 156 13.40 -11.44 22.81
CA SER A 156 14.47 -12.45 22.75
C SER A 156 14.54 -13.32 24.00
N ARG A 157 14.22 -12.78 25.19
CA ARG A 157 14.18 -13.54 26.44
C ARG A 157 13.06 -14.60 26.43
N VAL A 158 11.86 -14.25 25.97
CA VAL A 158 10.68 -15.12 26.09
C VAL A 158 10.48 -16.07 24.91
N LEU A 159 11.07 -15.78 23.74
CA LEU A 159 11.12 -16.68 22.59
C LEU A 159 12.00 -17.90 22.83
N LYS A 160 11.55 -19.08 22.38
CA LYS A 160 12.39 -20.26 22.19
C LYS A 160 13.40 -20.01 21.05
N PRO A 161 14.61 -20.59 21.08
CA PRO A 161 15.44 -20.69 19.88
C PRO A 161 14.65 -21.33 18.72
N HIS A 162 14.77 -20.76 17.52
CA HIS A 162 13.96 -21.06 16.33
C HIS A 162 12.44 -20.79 16.47
N GLY A 163 12.02 -20.09 17.54
CA GLY A 163 10.68 -19.53 17.66
C GLY A 163 10.50 -18.27 16.78
N PHE A 164 9.24 -17.94 16.47
CA PHE A 164 8.91 -16.88 15.51
C PHE A 164 8.38 -15.61 16.19
N LEU A 165 8.90 -14.46 15.78
CA LEU A 165 8.34 -13.15 16.07
C LEU A 165 7.60 -12.64 14.83
N LEU A 166 6.28 -12.46 14.96
CA LEU A 166 5.37 -12.10 13.87
C LEU A 166 4.83 -10.70 14.09
N VAL A 167 5.21 -9.76 13.23
CA VAL A 167 4.98 -8.32 13.43
C VAL A 167 4.13 -7.76 12.30
N ALA A 168 3.02 -7.09 12.63
CA ALA A 168 2.20 -6.32 11.68
C ALA A 168 2.19 -4.85 12.09
N ASP A 169 3.22 -4.12 11.69
CA ASP A 169 3.51 -2.77 12.17
C ASP A 169 4.13 -1.89 11.07
N PHE A 170 4.36 -0.62 11.40
CA PHE A 170 4.90 0.38 10.48
C PHE A 170 6.44 0.36 10.44
N VAL A 171 7.02 0.46 9.25
CA VAL A 171 8.42 0.85 9.03
C VAL A 171 8.42 2.35 8.72
N ASN A 172 8.99 3.15 9.61
CA ASN A 172 8.98 4.61 9.55
C ASN A 172 10.40 5.17 9.77
N PRO A 173 11.16 5.45 8.70
CA PRO A 173 12.55 5.90 8.81
C PRO A 173 12.71 7.30 9.43
N ARG A 174 11.60 8.01 9.72
CA ARG A 174 11.59 9.33 10.40
C ARG A 174 11.40 9.22 11.92
N GLN A 175 11.21 8.02 12.48
CA GLN A 175 11.13 7.84 13.94
C GLN A 175 12.53 7.74 14.57
N PRO A 176 12.78 8.32 15.77
CA PRO A 176 14.05 8.19 16.49
C PRO A 176 14.47 6.75 16.79
N PHE A 177 13.51 5.82 16.81
CA PHE A 177 13.73 4.39 16.81
C PHE A 177 12.60 3.67 16.08
N ASP A 178 12.95 2.87 15.07
CA ASP A 178 12.04 1.96 14.38
C ASP A 178 12.38 0.52 14.81
N CYS A 179 11.44 -0.13 15.49
CA CYS A 179 11.61 -1.48 16.02
C CYS A 179 11.69 -2.56 14.91
N LEU A 180 11.04 -2.36 13.77
CA LEU A 180 11.12 -3.26 12.61
C LEU A 180 12.46 -3.11 11.89
N HIS A 181 12.96 -1.89 11.71
CA HIS A 181 14.30 -1.62 11.18
C HIS A 181 15.39 -2.23 12.08
N ALA A 182 15.24 -2.08 13.40
CA ALA A 182 16.12 -2.72 14.36
C ALA A 182 16.06 -4.26 14.27
N LEU A 183 14.88 -4.86 14.18
CA LEU A 183 14.72 -6.32 14.01
C LEU A 183 15.34 -6.85 12.70
N GLN A 184 15.34 -6.07 11.62
CA GLN A 184 15.98 -6.46 10.34
C GLN A 184 17.51 -6.49 10.41
N SER A 185 18.12 -5.78 11.36
CA SER A 185 19.58 -5.69 11.56
C SER A 185 20.09 -6.41 12.83
N HIS A 186 19.19 -6.89 13.69
CA HIS A 186 19.53 -7.52 14.97
C HIS A 186 20.20 -8.90 14.79
N PRO A 187 21.34 -9.18 15.44
CA PRO A 187 22.13 -10.39 15.18
C PRO A 187 21.39 -11.71 15.50
N ASP A 188 20.46 -11.68 16.46
CA ASP A 188 19.67 -12.86 16.85
C ASP A 188 18.31 -12.97 16.11
N PHE A 189 17.94 -12.05 15.21
CA PHE A 189 16.68 -12.12 14.47
C PHE A 189 16.91 -12.20 12.97
N ARG A 190 16.43 -13.27 12.35
CA ARG A 190 16.50 -13.48 10.90
C ARG A 190 15.15 -13.25 10.27
N LEU A 191 15.03 -12.24 9.40
CA LEU A 191 13.84 -12.08 8.56
C LEU A 191 13.66 -13.31 7.65
N ARG A 192 12.45 -13.89 7.64
CA ARG A 192 12.09 -15.11 6.89
C ARG A 192 11.06 -14.87 5.80
N GLU A 193 10.11 -13.97 6.04
CA GLU A 193 9.16 -13.45 5.04
C GLU A 193 8.80 -12.01 5.42
N HIS A 194 8.68 -11.13 4.43
CA HIS A 194 8.06 -9.82 4.54
C HIS A 194 7.01 -9.68 3.42
N ARG A 195 5.89 -9.04 3.73
CA ARG A 195 4.82 -8.70 2.79
C ARG A 195 4.30 -7.30 3.07
N ASP A 196 4.51 -6.39 2.13
CA ASP A 196 3.90 -5.07 2.14
C ASP A 196 2.36 -5.19 2.06
N VAL A 197 1.65 -4.45 2.91
CA VAL A 197 0.18 -4.35 2.90
C VAL A 197 -0.31 -2.90 2.97
N SER A 198 0.56 -1.92 2.71
CA SER A 198 0.31 -0.47 2.79
C SER A 198 -0.89 -0.01 1.95
N PHE A 199 -0.94 -0.46 0.70
CA PHE A 199 -2.07 -0.23 -0.20
C PHE A 199 -3.37 -0.81 0.35
N SER A 200 -3.37 -2.10 0.71
CA SER A 200 -4.56 -2.78 1.22
C SER A 200 -5.03 -2.22 2.58
N ALA A 201 -4.14 -1.61 3.36
CA ALA A 201 -4.44 -0.97 4.63
C ALA A 201 -5.01 0.44 4.45
N THR A 202 -4.48 1.24 3.52
CA THR A 202 -5.07 2.54 3.17
C THR A 202 -6.43 2.37 2.51
N ILE A 203 -6.63 1.40 1.60
CA ILE A 203 -7.98 1.08 1.09
C ILE A 203 -8.94 0.72 2.24
N ALA A 204 -8.56 -0.18 3.16
CA ALA A 204 -9.43 -0.54 4.27
C ALA A 204 -9.73 0.64 5.22
N ALA A 205 -8.76 1.52 5.48
CA ALA A 205 -8.97 2.76 6.23
C ALA A 205 -9.89 3.74 5.50
N LYS A 206 -9.80 3.82 4.17
CA LYS A 206 -10.63 4.65 3.29
C LYS A 206 -12.10 4.26 3.40
N SER A 207 -12.43 2.99 3.12
CA SER A 207 -13.80 2.45 3.17
C SER A 207 -14.45 2.61 4.55
N ASN A 208 -13.69 2.44 5.64
CA ASN A 208 -14.20 2.56 7.00
C ASN A 208 -14.20 4.00 7.56
N SER A 209 -13.50 4.96 6.93
CA SER A 209 -13.25 6.31 7.48
C SER A 209 -14.52 7.07 7.85
N THR A 210 -15.53 7.07 6.99
CA THR A 210 -16.79 7.81 7.19
C THR A 210 -17.57 7.29 8.39
N VAL A 211 -17.70 5.96 8.50
CA VAL A 211 -18.39 5.30 9.63
C VAL A 211 -17.62 5.52 10.93
N LEU A 212 -16.29 5.39 10.90
CA LEU A 212 -15.45 5.54 12.08
C LEU A 212 -15.38 7.00 12.56
N ARG A 213 -15.39 7.99 11.65
CA ARG A 213 -15.54 9.43 11.99
C ARG A 213 -16.90 9.74 12.62
N ALA A 214 -17.99 9.14 12.15
CA ALA A 214 -19.31 9.29 12.79
C ALA A 214 -19.30 8.73 14.22
N VAL A 215 -18.82 7.49 14.41
CA VAL A 215 -18.64 6.87 15.73
C VAL A 215 -17.77 7.72 16.66
N LEU A 216 -16.67 8.29 16.17
CA LEU A 216 -15.80 9.16 16.95
C LEU A 216 -16.51 10.42 17.44
N ASN A 217 -17.25 11.09 16.55
CA ASN A 217 -17.97 12.32 16.89
C ASN A 217 -19.15 12.07 17.84
N GLU A 218 -19.84 10.94 17.72
CA GLU A 218 -21.00 10.60 18.56
C GLU A 218 -20.64 9.96 19.91
N CYS A 219 -19.58 9.15 19.97
CA CYS A 219 -19.28 8.31 21.14
C CYS A 219 -17.98 8.65 21.89
N VAL A 220 -17.13 9.55 21.37
CA VAL A 220 -15.93 10.04 22.08
C VAL A 220 -16.12 11.52 22.43
N ASN A 221 -16.62 11.78 23.65
CA ASN A 221 -16.88 13.13 24.14
C ASN A 221 -15.59 13.93 24.40
N ASP A 222 -14.51 13.26 24.80
CA ASP A 222 -13.22 13.88 25.05
C ASP A 222 -12.57 14.34 23.73
N ALA A 223 -12.24 15.63 23.63
CA ALA A 223 -11.72 16.22 22.40
C ALA A 223 -10.26 15.82 22.11
N THR A 224 -9.45 15.66 23.16
CA THR A 224 -8.02 15.29 23.05
C THR A 224 -7.88 13.84 22.60
N LEU A 225 -8.68 12.94 23.17
CA LEU A 225 -8.76 11.55 22.74
C LEU A 225 -9.30 11.44 21.30
N ARG A 226 -10.31 12.24 20.94
CA ARG A 226 -10.83 12.27 19.56
C ARG A 226 -9.79 12.76 18.56
N ALA A 227 -8.95 13.73 18.93
CA ALA A 227 -7.84 14.22 18.12
C ALA A 227 -6.74 13.16 17.96
N ALA A 228 -6.27 12.53 19.05
CA ALA A 228 -5.27 11.45 18.99
C ALA A 228 -5.74 10.21 18.21
N MET A 229 -7.06 9.99 18.12
CA MET A 229 -7.64 8.99 17.22
C MET A 229 -7.76 9.46 15.77
N ALA A 230 -7.81 10.77 15.52
CA ALA A 230 -7.79 11.38 14.19
C ALA A 230 -6.36 11.50 13.59
N GLU A 231 -5.35 10.93 14.25
CA GLU A 231 -3.98 10.78 13.73
C GLU A 231 -3.68 9.37 13.21
N MET A 232 -4.51 8.39 13.55
CA MET A 232 -4.27 6.98 13.23
C MET A 232 -4.46 6.69 11.73
N LEU A 233 -3.72 5.70 11.21
CA LEU A 233 -3.92 5.13 9.85
C LEU A 233 -5.38 4.76 9.57
N THR A 234 -6.17 4.45 10.60
CA THR A 234 -7.54 3.93 10.56
C THR A 234 -8.57 4.82 9.87
N LEU A 235 -8.21 6.06 9.54
CA LEU A 235 -9.05 7.05 8.87
C LEU A 235 -8.34 7.64 7.65
N LYS A 236 -9.07 7.79 6.53
CA LYS A 236 -8.67 8.64 5.40
C LYS A 236 -8.34 10.07 5.85
N LYS A 237 -7.36 10.74 5.23
CA LYS A 237 -6.96 12.13 5.54
C LYS A 237 -6.52 12.34 7.00
N THR A 238 -5.59 11.51 7.46
CA THR A 238 -4.79 11.70 8.68
C THR A 238 -3.31 11.63 8.29
N SER A 239 -2.39 12.20 9.08
CA SER A 239 -0.97 12.18 8.73
C SER A 239 -0.44 10.75 8.52
N GLN A 240 -0.73 9.82 9.44
CA GLN A 240 -0.32 8.41 9.30
C GLN A 240 -1.01 7.68 8.12
N TYR A 241 -2.20 8.11 7.69
CA TYR A 241 -2.83 7.58 6.48
C TYR A 241 -2.18 8.10 5.20
N GLU A 242 -1.95 9.41 5.11
CA GLU A 242 -1.36 10.01 3.90
C GLU A 242 0.10 9.57 3.74
N ASP A 243 0.86 9.47 4.82
CA ASP A 243 2.22 8.92 4.81
C ASP A 243 2.29 7.48 4.28
N VAL A 244 1.30 6.62 4.62
CA VAL A 244 1.25 5.23 4.14
C VAL A 244 0.66 5.15 2.72
N ARG A 245 -0.13 6.14 2.29
CA ARG A 245 -0.59 6.24 0.89
C ARG A 245 0.53 6.70 -0.04
N LEU A 246 1.30 7.69 0.38
CA LEU A 246 2.40 8.32 -0.37
C LEU A 246 3.70 7.49 -0.34
N GLY A 247 3.80 6.50 0.55
CA GLY A 247 4.98 5.63 0.68
C GLY A 247 6.06 6.15 1.63
N ASN A 248 5.83 7.26 2.32
CA ASN A 248 6.70 7.81 3.38
C ASN A 248 6.86 6.84 4.57
N ILE A 249 5.85 5.99 4.78
CA ILE A 249 5.82 4.92 5.79
C ILE A 249 5.31 3.65 5.13
N GLN A 250 6.02 2.54 5.27
CA GLN A 250 5.52 1.23 4.85
C GLN A 250 4.73 0.58 6.01
N TYR A 251 3.60 -0.07 5.70
CA TYR A 251 2.87 -0.91 6.65
C TYR A 251 2.91 -2.37 6.18
N GLY A 252 3.57 -3.24 6.94
CA GLY A 252 3.96 -4.57 6.47
C GLY A 252 3.68 -5.71 7.46
N LEU A 253 3.63 -6.93 6.92
CA LEU A 253 3.58 -8.18 7.68
C LEU A 253 4.96 -8.84 7.65
N PHE A 254 5.57 -9.05 8.81
CA PHE A 254 6.94 -9.56 8.95
C PHE A 254 6.96 -10.84 9.78
N CYS A 255 7.79 -11.79 9.35
CA CYS A 255 8.11 -13.02 10.07
C CYS A 255 9.61 -13.08 10.33
N PHE A 256 10.03 -12.95 11.59
CA PHE A 256 11.40 -13.14 12.04
C PHE A 256 11.53 -14.48 12.78
N GLU A 257 12.61 -15.21 12.50
CA GLU A 257 13.05 -16.37 13.27
C GLU A 257 14.09 -15.92 14.31
N TYR A 258 13.92 -16.29 15.57
CA TYR A 258 14.91 -16.02 16.63
C TYR A 258 16.03 -17.07 16.60
N VAL A 259 17.23 -16.67 16.17
CA VAL A 259 18.41 -17.52 16.00
C VAL A 259 19.52 -16.97 16.92
N PRO A 260 19.53 -17.32 18.22
CA PRO A 260 20.46 -16.73 19.18
C PRO A 260 21.92 -17.04 18.83
N SER A 261 22.71 -15.97 18.70
CA SER A 261 24.11 -15.96 18.29
C SER A 261 25.07 -16.67 19.25
N THR A 262 24.63 -16.98 20.48
CA THR A 262 25.40 -17.75 21.47
C THR A 262 24.55 -18.79 22.20
N SER A 263 25.12 -19.98 22.42
CA SER A 263 24.54 -20.99 23.31
C SER A 263 24.82 -20.63 24.77
N VAL A 264 23.80 -20.27 25.54
CA VAL A 264 23.94 -19.66 26.88
C VAL A 264 23.93 -20.70 28.02
N PRO A 265 25.00 -20.81 28.84
CA PRO A 265 25.02 -21.52 30.13
C PRO A 265 24.42 -20.68 31.27
N ASP A 266 24.43 -21.23 32.49
CA ASP A 266 23.61 -20.78 33.63
C ASP A 266 24.22 -19.66 34.52
N VAL A 267 23.33 -18.92 35.21
CA VAL A 267 23.53 -18.27 36.56
C VAL A 267 24.43 -17.00 36.72
N LEU A 268 23.77 -15.84 37.01
CA LEU A 268 24.14 -14.67 37.90
C LEU A 268 25.39 -13.78 37.56
N ALA A 269 25.52 -12.48 37.91
CA ALA A 269 24.59 -11.38 38.32
C ALA A 269 25.26 -9.96 38.12
N PRO A 270 24.98 -8.82 38.83
CA PRO A 270 24.83 -7.48 38.20
C PRO A 270 25.90 -6.41 38.59
N ILE A 271 25.64 -5.12 38.26
CA ILE A 271 26.31 -3.80 38.59
C ILE A 271 26.58 -3.00 37.27
N ASP A 272 26.43 -1.68 37.11
CA ASP A 272 25.60 -0.61 37.74
C ASP A 272 25.49 0.62 36.77
N VAL A 273 24.97 1.77 37.24
CA VAL A 273 24.51 2.99 36.51
C VAL A 273 25.62 3.99 36.13
N ASP A 274 25.36 4.84 35.13
CA ASP A 274 25.77 6.26 35.00
C ASP A 274 24.76 6.99 34.03
N ASP A 275 24.92 8.29 33.73
CA ASP A 275 23.85 9.20 33.24
C ASP A 275 24.30 10.27 32.18
N SER A 276 23.39 11.15 31.71
CA SER A 276 23.55 12.42 30.92
C SER A 276 23.76 12.38 29.37
N SER A 277 23.38 13.38 28.55
CA SER A 277 22.32 14.45 28.59
C SER A 277 22.20 15.22 27.23
N ASP A 278 21.18 16.08 27.10
CA ASP A 278 21.01 17.27 26.20
C ASP A 278 20.55 17.06 24.71
N ASN A 279 19.57 17.76 24.09
CA ASN A 279 18.96 19.13 24.16
C ASN A 279 19.73 20.21 23.33
N ASP A 280 19.23 21.10 22.44
CA ASP A 280 17.92 21.50 21.82
C ASP A 280 18.22 22.26 20.46
N ASP A 281 17.37 22.71 19.49
CA ASP A 281 16.11 22.26 18.82
C ASP A 281 15.81 23.17 17.54
N ASP A 282 15.19 22.60 16.47
CA ASP A 282 14.21 23.08 15.42
C ASP A 282 14.29 24.38 14.50
N ASP A 283 13.34 24.42 13.51
CA ASP A 283 12.71 25.52 12.69
C ASP A 283 13.46 26.26 11.53
N ASP A 284 12.86 26.78 10.42
CA ASP A 284 11.45 26.78 9.92
C ASP A 284 11.26 27.09 8.38
N ASP A 285 10.05 26.80 7.87
CA ASP A 285 9.18 27.26 6.71
C ASP A 285 9.62 28.15 5.50
N ASP A 286 8.87 28.00 4.37
CA ASP A 286 8.20 29.10 3.58
C ASP A 286 7.14 28.56 2.57
N ASP A 287 6.10 29.37 2.22
CA ASP A 287 4.91 29.06 1.37
C ASP A 287 5.06 29.39 -0.15
N ASP A 288 4.11 28.93 -1.01
CA ASP A 288 3.45 29.79 -2.04
C ASP A 288 2.18 29.16 -2.71
N ASP A 289 1.31 30.01 -3.28
CA ASP A 289 -0.01 29.70 -3.90
C ASP A 289 -0.22 30.49 -5.22
N ASP A 290 -0.83 29.92 -6.27
CA ASP A 290 -1.13 30.66 -7.53
C ASP A 290 -2.33 30.12 -8.36
N SER A 291 -2.78 30.92 -9.33
CA SER A 291 -4.17 30.99 -9.81
C SER A 291 -4.37 30.75 -11.32
N ASP A 292 -5.57 30.30 -11.72
CA ASP A 292 -5.85 29.75 -13.06
C ASP A 292 -6.83 30.62 -13.90
N ASP A 293 -6.27 31.34 -14.88
CA ASP A 293 -6.96 32.36 -15.71
C ASP A 293 -7.28 31.84 -17.14
N ASP A 294 -8.48 31.29 -17.39
CA ASP A 294 -9.08 30.94 -18.71
C ASP A 294 -8.24 30.19 -19.79
N ILE A 295 -8.66 28.96 -20.15
CA ILE A 295 -8.19 28.19 -21.33
C ILE A 295 -9.33 28.02 -22.35
N ASP A 296 -9.09 28.26 -23.65
CA ASP A 296 -10.08 28.04 -24.73
C ASP A 296 -9.79 26.79 -25.57
N ASP A 297 -10.44 25.68 -25.23
CA ASP A 297 -10.29 24.38 -25.93
C ASP A 297 -10.84 24.37 -27.37
N LYS A 298 -11.57 25.41 -27.81
CA LYS A 298 -12.25 25.45 -29.12
C LYS A 298 -11.30 25.53 -30.33
N CYS A 299 -10.01 25.80 -30.12
CA CYS A 299 -9.04 25.95 -31.21
C CYS A 299 -8.67 24.62 -31.90
N ASN A 300 -8.74 23.49 -31.19
CA ASN A 300 -8.32 22.17 -31.70
C ASN A 300 -9.49 21.18 -31.75
N PRO A 301 -9.53 20.24 -32.74
CA PRO A 301 -10.34 19.04 -32.65
C PRO A 301 -9.98 18.18 -31.42
N SER A 302 -10.98 17.52 -30.84
CA SER A 302 -10.77 16.63 -29.68
C SER A 302 -10.24 15.25 -30.08
N TYR A 303 -10.58 14.79 -31.29
CA TYR A 303 -10.12 13.52 -31.87
C TYR A 303 -9.68 13.70 -33.33
N TYR A 304 -8.76 12.85 -33.77
CA TYR A 304 -8.23 12.83 -35.15
C TYR A 304 -8.35 11.43 -35.74
N ASP A 305 -8.51 11.31 -37.06
CA ASP A 305 -8.41 10.01 -37.74
C ASP A 305 -6.94 9.60 -37.86
N TYR A 306 -6.59 8.47 -37.26
CA TYR A 306 -5.21 7.98 -37.25
C TYR A 306 -4.66 7.72 -38.67
N SER A 307 -5.52 7.38 -39.63
CA SER A 307 -5.11 7.12 -41.02
C SER A 307 -4.72 8.40 -41.77
N GLU A 308 -5.22 9.56 -41.32
CA GLU A 308 -4.86 10.88 -41.86
C GLU A 308 -3.62 11.46 -41.15
N VAL A 309 -3.58 11.47 -39.81
CA VAL A 309 -2.50 12.13 -39.06
C VAL A 309 -1.27 11.25 -38.81
N PHE A 310 -1.46 9.94 -38.59
CA PHE A 310 -0.40 8.99 -38.21
C PHE A 310 -0.60 7.59 -38.83
N PRO A 311 -0.67 7.45 -40.17
CA PRO A 311 -0.92 6.16 -40.83
C PRO A 311 0.06 5.05 -40.43
N GLN A 312 1.25 5.38 -39.93
CA GLN A 312 2.22 4.43 -39.35
C GLN A 312 1.69 3.64 -38.13
N LEU A 313 0.63 4.11 -37.44
CA LEU A 313 -0.01 3.36 -36.35
C LEU A 313 -0.73 2.09 -36.82
N GLU A 314 -0.97 1.95 -38.13
CA GLU A 314 -1.46 0.71 -38.75
C GLU A 314 -0.55 -0.51 -38.47
N LEU A 315 0.76 -0.27 -38.24
CA LEU A 315 1.71 -1.29 -37.79
C LEU A 315 1.30 -1.86 -36.42
N LEU A 316 1.03 -0.99 -35.44
CA LEU A 316 0.60 -1.42 -34.10
C LEU A 316 -0.79 -2.06 -34.14
N ARG A 317 -1.69 -1.51 -34.96
CA ARG A 317 -3.05 -2.06 -35.16
C ARG A 317 -3.02 -3.49 -35.72
N THR A 318 -2.12 -3.75 -36.67
CA THR A 318 -1.98 -5.07 -37.31
C THR A 318 -1.28 -6.10 -36.40
N HIS A 319 -0.37 -5.64 -35.54
CA HIS A 319 0.37 -6.50 -34.60
C HIS A 319 -0.16 -6.47 -33.16
N TYR A 320 -1.39 -5.98 -32.93
CA TYR A 320 -1.93 -5.74 -31.60
C TYR A 320 -1.94 -6.99 -30.69
N GLU A 321 -2.06 -8.19 -31.26
CA GLU A 321 -2.04 -9.46 -30.51
C GLU A 321 -0.64 -9.77 -29.95
N THR A 322 0.42 -9.55 -30.73
CA THR A 322 1.80 -9.70 -30.26
C THR A 322 2.11 -8.71 -29.14
N ILE A 323 1.61 -7.48 -29.26
CA ILE A 323 1.77 -6.42 -28.27
C ILE A 323 0.97 -6.75 -26.98
N ARG A 324 -0.27 -7.22 -27.12
CA ARG A 324 -1.11 -7.71 -26.02
C ARG A 324 -0.43 -8.86 -25.27
N ASP A 325 0.08 -9.85 -25.98
CA ASP A 325 0.64 -11.06 -25.36
C ASP A 325 1.94 -10.77 -24.59
N GLU A 326 2.77 -9.83 -25.08
CA GLU A 326 3.91 -9.32 -24.29
C GLU A 326 3.47 -8.47 -23.10
N ALA A 327 2.46 -7.60 -23.24
CA ALA A 327 1.94 -6.78 -22.15
C ALA A 327 1.34 -7.63 -21.00
N LEU A 328 0.49 -8.60 -21.34
CA LEU A 328 -0.12 -9.53 -20.37
C LEU A 328 0.94 -10.43 -19.72
N LYS A 329 1.97 -10.84 -20.46
CA LYS A 329 3.11 -11.58 -19.89
C LYS A 329 3.91 -10.71 -18.91
N ALA A 330 4.14 -9.43 -19.22
CA ALA A 330 4.83 -8.50 -18.31
C ALA A 330 4.03 -8.26 -17.02
N GLN A 331 2.69 -8.24 -17.08
CA GLN A 331 1.84 -8.14 -15.87
C GLN A 331 2.00 -9.31 -14.90
N LEU A 332 2.43 -10.48 -15.39
CA LEU A 332 2.74 -11.65 -14.55
C LEU A 332 4.15 -11.63 -13.96
N ALA A 333 5.00 -10.67 -14.37
CA ALA A 333 6.41 -10.56 -14.01
C ALA A 333 6.68 -9.53 -12.89
N THR A 334 5.75 -9.43 -11.92
CA THR A 334 5.85 -8.69 -10.64
C THR A 334 5.98 -7.15 -10.69
N ASP A 335 6.68 -6.58 -11.66
CA ASP A 335 7.15 -5.18 -11.62
C ASP A 335 6.34 -4.24 -12.55
N TRP A 336 5.04 -4.07 -12.25
CA TRP A 336 4.20 -3.00 -12.83
C TRP A 336 3.92 -1.93 -11.77
N PRO A 337 4.59 -0.75 -11.83
CA PRO A 337 4.34 0.34 -10.90
C PRO A 337 2.94 0.95 -11.06
N ASN A 338 2.45 1.57 -10.00
CA ASN A 338 1.37 2.54 -10.10
C ASN A 338 1.90 3.80 -10.82
N TRP A 339 1.02 4.58 -11.46
CA TRP A 339 1.39 5.91 -11.95
C TRP A 339 1.48 6.90 -10.77
N PRO A 340 2.46 7.84 -10.73
CA PRO A 340 2.60 8.76 -9.61
C PRO A 340 1.43 9.74 -9.45
N GLU A 341 0.75 10.14 -10.54
CA GLU A 341 -0.40 11.05 -10.49
C GLU A 341 -1.71 10.35 -10.02
N ASP A 342 -1.75 9.88 -8.76
CA ASP A 342 -2.90 9.17 -8.20
C ASP A 342 -4.14 10.07 -7.98
N HIS A 343 -3.95 11.39 -7.96
CA HIS A 343 -5.02 12.40 -7.92
C HIS A 343 -6.00 12.32 -9.10
N TYR A 344 -5.61 11.68 -10.21
CA TYR A 344 -6.49 11.40 -11.32
C TYR A 344 -7.24 10.07 -11.19
N ILE A 345 -7.34 9.43 -10.02
CA ILE A 345 -8.02 8.13 -9.85
C ILE A 345 -9.18 8.24 -8.83
N GLY A 346 -10.35 7.68 -9.19
CA GLY A 346 -11.50 7.54 -8.29
C GLY A 346 -11.21 6.66 -7.05
N GLU A 347 -12.08 6.73 -6.04
CA GLU A 347 -11.76 6.26 -4.68
C GLU A 347 -11.36 4.78 -4.57
N ASP A 348 -11.85 3.90 -5.44
CA ASP A 348 -11.59 2.45 -5.40
C ASP A 348 -10.84 1.95 -6.66
N GLY A 349 -10.22 2.88 -7.41
CA GLY A 349 -9.63 2.59 -8.72
C GLY A 349 -8.19 2.06 -8.70
N GLU A 350 -7.84 1.23 -9.69
CA GLU A 350 -6.46 0.81 -9.97
C GLU A 350 -5.98 1.44 -11.29
N TRP A 351 -4.83 2.13 -11.28
CA TRP A 351 -4.14 2.55 -12.50
C TRP A 351 -2.64 2.21 -12.41
N ARG A 352 -2.17 1.38 -13.33
CA ARG A 352 -0.75 0.99 -13.46
C ARG A 352 -0.21 1.31 -14.84
N VAL A 353 1.08 1.55 -14.91
CA VAL A 353 1.81 1.71 -16.17
C VAL A 353 2.96 0.73 -16.30
N PHE A 354 3.48 0.59 -17.51
CA PHE A 354 4.74 -0.08 -17.81
C PHE A 354 5.50 0.72 -18.88
N PRO A 355 6.43 1.61 -18.51
CA PRO A 355 7.09 2.52 -19.45
C PRO A 355 8.10 1.79 -20.34
N LEU A 356 8.03 2.01 -21.65
CA LEU A 356 8.97 1.47 -22.65
C LEU A 356 9.92 2.57 -23.16
N CYS A 357 9.39 3.77 -23.42
CA CYS A 357 10.20 4.96 -23.66
C CYS A 357 9.47 6.24 -23.25
N TYR A 358 10.22 7.32 -23.04
CA TYR A 358 9.72 8.66 -22.70
C TYR A 358 10.64 9.76 -23.27
N THR A 359 10.15 10.99 -23.38
CA THR A 359 10.92 12.15 -23.87
C THR A 359 10.43 13.44 -23.20
N PHE A 360 11.29 14.09 -22.39
CA PHE A 360 10.97 15.36 -21.72
C PHE A 360 12.04 16.43 -21.97
N PRO A 361 11.68 17.65 -22.44
CA PRO A 361 10.39 18.02 -22.99
C PRO A 361 10.17 17.40 -24.37
N ALA A 362 8.91 17.22 -24.79
CA ALA A 362 8.57 16.42 -25.96
C ALA A 362 8.88 17.05 -27.32
N TRP A 363 9.38 18.29 -27.38
CA TRP A 363 9.93 18.84 -28.62
C TRP A 363 11.36 18.36 -28.92
N ASP A 364 12.12 17.89 -27.92
CA ASP A 364 13.51 17.45 -28.10
C ASP A 364 13.62 15.94 -28.33
N ALA A 365 13.56 15.53 -29.60
CA ALA A 365 13.73 14.13 -30.01
C ALA A 365 15.10 13.51 -29.67
N SER A 366 16.10 14.31 -29.24
CA SER A 366 17.40 13.77 -28.79
C SER A 366 17.35 13.19 -27.38
N LYS A 367 16.30 13.52 -26.60
CA LYS A 367 16.09 13.06 -25.22
C LYS A 367 15.21 11.81 -25.09
N THR A 368 14.91 11.12 -26.19
CA THR A 368 14.05 9.91 -26.16
C THR A 368 14.80 8.72 -25.53
N THR A 369 14.56 8.50 -24.24
CA THR A 369 15.14 7.39 -23.47
C THR A 369 14.28 6.13 -23.61
N TRP A 370 14.91 4.99 -23.91
CA TRP A 370 14.29 3.66 -23.88
C TRP A 370 14.64 2.98 -22.56
N VAL A 371 13.63 2.52 -21.81
CA VAL A 371 13.81 1.96 -20.47
C VAL A 371 14.29 0.51 -20.60
N THR A 372 15.58 0.26 -20.39
CA THR A 372 16.24 -1.02 -20.72
C THR A 372 15.56 -2.25 -20.09
N GLY A 373 15.24 -2.19 -18.79
CA GLY A 373 14.69 -3.32 -18.04
C GLY A 373 13.29 -3.77 -18.52
N THR A 374 12.40 -2.82 -18.81
CA THR A 374 11.06 -3.08 -19.35
C THR A 374 11.12 -3.44 -20.84
N CYS A 375 11.99 -2.79 -21.62
CA CYS A 375 12.21 -3.12 -23.02
C CYS A 375 12.68 -4.57 -23.23
N ALA A 376 13.47 -5.11 -22.30
CA ALA A 376 13.93 -6.49 -22.34
C ALA A 376 12.79 -7.52 -22.11
N GLN A 377 11.69 -7.13 -21.48
CA GLN A 377 10.52 -7.99 -21.26
C GLN A 377 9.57 -8.03 -22.47
N CYS A 378 9.53 -6.95 -23.26
CA CYS A 378 8.63 -6.77 -24.41
C CYS A 378 9.40 -6.46 -25.72
N PRO A 379 10.35 -7.33 -26.14
CA PRO A 379 11.26 -7.07 -27.25
C PRO A 379 10.56 -6.95 -28.61
N ALA A 380 9.46 -7.67 -28.87
CA ALA A 380 8.73 -7.56 -30.14
C ALA A 380 7.97 -6.24 -30.23
N THR A 381 7.34 -5.80 -29.13
CA THR A 381 6.70 -4.49 -29.01
C THR A 381 7.70 -3.36 -29.22
N VAL A 382 8.88 -3.44 -28.60
CA VAL A 382 9.95 -2.45 -28.80
C VAL A 382 10.46 -2.44 -30.24
N ALA A 383 10.58 -3.60 -30.89
CA ALA A 383 10.95 -3.69 -32.30
C ALA A 383 9.90 -3.07 -33.25
N LEU A 384 8.61 -3.13 -32.90
CA LEU A 384 7.53 -2.46 -33.64
C LEU A 384 7.55 -0.94 -33.39
N LEU A 385 7.61 -0.51 -32.12
CA LEU A 385 7.65 0.91 -31.74
C LEU A 385 8.85 1.65 -32.35
N ARG A 386 10.02 1.00 -32.46
CA ARG A 386 11.23 1.59 -33.08
C ARG A 386 11.12 1.85 -34.59
N GLN A 387 10.07 1.34 -35.26
CA GLN A 387 9.79 1.64 -36.67
C GLN A 387 8.88 2.87 -36.85
N ILE A 388 8.38 3.46 -35.75
CA ILE A 388 7.40 4.55 -35.78
C ILE A 388 8.11 5.91 -35.66
N PRO A 389 8.18 6.72 -36.73
CA PRO A 389 8.78 8.04 -36.67
C PRO A 389 7.96 8.98 -35.78
N GLY A 390 8.65 9.89 -35.08
CA GLY A 390 8.03 10.91 -34.25
C GLY A 390 7.62 10.47 -32.85
N ILE A 391 7.92 9.22 -32.43
CA ILE A 391 7.64 8.75 -31.07
C ILE A 391 8.27 9.64 -29.99
N ARG A 392 7.57 9.80 -28.87
CA ARG A 392 8.03 10.52 -27.67
C ARG A 392 7.89 9.69 -26.41
N THR A 393 6.71 9.15 -26.18
CA THR A 393 6.42 8.27 -25.04
C THR A 393 5.75 7.01 -25.56
N ALA A 394 6.06 5.86 -24.96
CA ALA A 394 5.27 4.65 -25.10
C ALA A 394 5.24 3.87 -23.80
N LEU A 395 4.06 3.48 -23.35
CA LEU A 395 3.84 2.72 -22.14
C LEU A 395 2.58 1.85 -22.26
N PHE A 396 2.55 0.70 -21.60
CA PHE A 396 1.27 0.03 -21.37
C PHE A 396 0.55 0.68 -20.20
N SER A 397 -0.79 0.69 -20.23
CA SER A 397 -1.62 1.21 -19.15
C SER A 397 -2.77 0.25 -18.81
N LYS A 398 -2.72 -0.30 -17.59
CA LYS A 398 -3.80 -1.13 -17.02
C LYS A 398 -4.69 -0.24 -16.15
N LEU A 399 -6.00 -0.32 -16.39
CA LEU A 399 -7.03 0.30 -15.55
C LEU A 399 -7.88 -0.81 -14.90
N GLY A 400 -8.11 -0.74 -13.60
CA GLY A 400 -8.86 -1.75 -12.85
C GLY A 400 -10.34 -1.87 -13.25
N PRO A 401 -11.08 -2.88 -12.75
CA PRO A 401 -12.53 -2.87 -12.80
C PRO A 401 -13.11 -1.66 -12.05
N GLU A 402 -14.31 -1.25 -12.43
CA GLU A 402 -15.10 -0.12 -11.87
C GLU A 402 -14.33 1.22 -11.70
N THR A 403 -13.17 1.34 -12.36
CA THR A 403 -12.23 2.43 -12.20
C THR A 403 -12.56 3.57 -13.14
N THR A 404 -12.74 4.78 -12.59
CA THR A 404 -12.82 6.03 -13.35
C THR A 404 -11.61 6.88 -13.03
N LEU A 405 -10.89 7.34 -14.07
CA LEU A 405 -9.93 8.43 -13.95
C LEU A 405 -10.66 9.77 -13.90
N GLY A 406 -10.15 10.71 -13.11
CA GLY A 406 -10.64 12.08 -13.02
C GLY A 406 -10.34 12.91 -14.28
N ALA A 407 -10.99 14.07 -14.40
CA ALA A 407 -10.80 14.99 -15.51
C ALA A 407 -9.53 15.82 -15.33
N HIS A 408 -8.64 15.79 -16.33
CA HIS A 408 -7.31 16.40 -16.28
C HIS A 408 -6.80 16.83 -17.66
N ARG A 409 -5.61 17.44 -17.71
CA ARG A 409 -4.85 17.78 -18.92
C ARG A 409 -3.46 17.17 -18.78
N GLY A 410 -2.82 16.77 -19.88
CA GLY A 410 -1.40 16.38 -19.86
C GLY A 410 -0.49 17.60 -19.73
N TRP A 411 0.71 17.41 -19.17
CA TRP A 411 1.67 18.48 -18.86
C TRP A 411 2.06 19.34 -20.08
N ALA A 412 2.29 20.64 -19.87
CA ALA A 412 2.45 21.61 -20.96
C ALA A 412 3.73 21.46 -21.81
N ASP A 413 4.72 20.71 -21.35
CA ASP A 413 5.95 20.40 -22.10
C ASP A 413 5.91 19.04 -22.80
N LEU A 414 4.85 18.25 -22.57
CA LEU A 414 4.53 17.02 -23.29
C LEU A 414 3.33 17.23 -24.23
N ALA A 415 2.13 17.39 -23.66
CA ALA A 415 0.84 17.34 -24.36
C ALA A 415 0.71 18.40 -25.47
N ASN A 416 1.33 19.56 -25.28
CA ASN A 416 1.28 20.66 -26.23
C ASN A 416 2.00 20.35 -27.55
N ASP A 417 3.04 19.51 -27.51
CA ASP A 417 3.90 19.19 -28.67
C ASP A 417 3.69 17.75 -29.20
N ILE A 418 2.73 16.99 -28.65
CA ILE A 418 2.35 15.65 -29.10
C ILE A 418 0.85 15.58 -29.44
N LEU A 419 0.42 14.42 -29.96
CA LEU A 419 -0.95 13.93 -29.88
C LEU A 419 -0.90 12.51 -29.29
N ARG A 420 -1.81 12.22 -28.35
CA ARG A 420 -1.84 10.97 -27.59
C ARG A 420 -2.62 9.91 -28.35
N CYS A 421 -2.03 8.73 -28.48
CA CYS A 421 -2.58 7.61 -29.23
C CYS A 421 -2.84 6.42 -28.29
N HIS A 422 -4.06 5.89 -28.25
CA HIS A 422 -4.42 4.67 -27.53
C HIS A 422 -4.63 3.52 -28.52
N VAL A 423 -3.98 2.38 -28.29
CA VAL A 423 -4.24 1.11 -28.97
C VAL A 423 -4.80 0.11 -27.95
N GLY A 424 -6.02 -0.37 -28.14
CA GLY A 424 -6.63 -1.36 -27.24
C GLY A 424 -5.98 -2.74 -27.37
N LEU A 425 -5.56 -3.33 -26.24
CA LEU A 425 -4.89 -4.63 -26.20
C LEU A 425 -5.78 -5.72 -25.59
N ASP A 426 -6.28 -5.46 -24.39
CA ASP A 426 -7.23 -6.32 -23.68
C ASP A 426 -8.26 -5.43 -22.98
N VAL A 427 -9.37 -5.17 -23.67
CA VAL A 427 -10.42 -4.22 -23.32
C VAL A 427 -11.73 -4.99 -23.13
N PRO A 428 -12.28 -5.04 -21.90
CA PRO A 428 -13.49 -5.81 -21.63
C PRO A 428 -14.75 -5.18 -22.25
N THR A 429 -15.78 -6.02 -22.39
CA THR A 429 -17.11 -5.65 -22.87
C THR A 429 -18.19 -6.37 -22.07
N TYR A 430 -19.35 -5.76 -21.90
CA TYR A 430 -20.51 -6.38 -21.27
C TYR A 430 -21.29 -7.20 -22.32
N ASP A 431 -21.70 -8.41 -21.96
CA ASP A 431 -22.34 -9.42 -22.84
C ASP A 431 -21.69 -9.56 -24.24
N GLY A 432 -20.37 -9.33 -24.32
CA GLY A 432 -19.55 -9.44 -25.53
C GLY A 432 -19.81 -8.37 -26.61
N ASN A 433 -20.64 -7.36 -26.35
CA ASN A 433 -21.03 -6.36 -27.35
C ASN A 433 -21.03 -4.91 -26.85
N GLU A 434 -21.29 -4.65 -25.57
CA GLU A 434 -21.34 -3.29 -25.03
C GLU A 434 -19.97 -2.87 -24.50
N SER A 435 -19.48 -1.69 -24.89
CA SER A 435 -18.17 -1.20 -24.44
C SER A 435 -18.28 -0.59 -23.06
N THR A 436 -17.56 -1.19 -22.10
CA THR A 436 -17.46 -0.70 -20.72
C THR A 436 -16.32 0.31 -20.52
N CYS A 437 -15.52 0.56 -21.56
CA CYS A 437 -14.29 1.33 -21.47
C CYS A 437 -14.30 2.51 -22.43
N CYS A 438 -14.19 3.73 -21.92
CA CYS A 438 -14.10 4.93 -22.76
C CYS A 438 -12.91 5.82 -22.38
N ILE A 439 -12.42 6.56 -23.36
CA ILE A 439 -11.76 7.86 -23.16
C ILE A 439 -12.79 8.94 -23.53
N VAL A 440 -12.80 10.06 -22.82
CA VAL A 440 -13.65 11.22 -23.06
C VAL A 440 -12.78 12.46 -23.09
N VAL A 441 -12.83 13.25 -24.15
CA VAL A 441 -12.00 14.45 -24.35
C VAL A 441 -12.93 15.61 -24.72
N ASP A 442 -12.91 16.70 -23.95
CA ASP A 442 -13.76 17.88 -24.19
C ASP A 442 -15.26 17.51 -24.35
N GLY A 443 -15.73 16.64 -23.45
CA GLY A 443 -17.09 16.10 -23.44
C GLY A 443 -17.43 15.07 -24.52
N GLU A 444 -16.55 14.81 -25.50
CA GLU A 444 -16.76 13.80 -26.53
C GLU A 444 -16.31 12.40 -26.06
N PRO A 445 -17.21 11.40 -25.93
CA PRO A 445 -16.80 10.04 -25.59
C PRO A 445 -16.33 9.24 -26.82
N ARG A 446 -15.35 8.35 -26.63
CA ARG A 446 -14.92 7.31 -27.58
C ARG A 446 -14.66 5.99 -26.86
N ALA A 447 -15.48 4.99 -27.20
CA ALA A 447 -15.35 3.61 -26.74
C ALA A 447 -14.03 2.96 -27.17
N GLN A 448 -13.31 2.38 -26.22
CA GLN A 448 -12.11 1.58 -26.45
C GLN A 448 -12.50 0.13 -26.82
N ALA A 449 -11.65 -0.56 -27.59
CA ALA A 449 -11.83 -1.96 -28.00
C ALA A 449 -10.50 -2.56 -28.46
N ASN A 450 -10.38 -3.90 -28.45
CA ASN A 450 -9.18 -4.61 -28.91
C ASN A 450 -8.86 -4.29 -30.38
N GLY A 451 -7.60 -3.96 -30.66
CA GLY A 451 -7.14 -3.55 -31.98
C GLY A 451 -7.67 -2.19 -32.46
N ARG A 452 -8.42 -1.44 -31.65
CA ARG A 452 -8.87 -0.08 -31.99
C ARG A 452 -7.78 0.94 -31.68
N VAL A 453 -7.48 1.79 -32.65
CA VAL A 453 -6.67 3.01 -32.47
C VAL A 453 -7.60 4.20 -32.21
N LEU A 454 -7.22 5.06 -31.26
CA LEU A 454 -7.82 6.38 -31.03
C LEU A 454 -6.68 7.40 -30.92
N VAL A 455 -6.80 8.57 -31.56
CA VAL A 455 -5.84 9.68 -31.48
C VAL A 455 -6.57 10.93 -31.00
N PHE A 456 -6.02 11.62 -29.99
CA PHE A 456 -6.64 12.78 -29.35
C PHE A 456 -5.62 13.83 -28.89
N ASP A 457 -6.11 15.03 -28.63
CA ASP A 457 -5.35 16.11 -28.00
C ASP A 457 -5.49 16.01 -26.48
N ASP A 458 -4.48 15.49 -25.79
CA ASP A 458 -4.48 15.33 -24.32
C ASP A 458 -4.16 16.63 -23.57
N SER A 459 -3.85 17.71 -24.29
CA SER A 459 -3.80 19.06 -23.69
C SER A 459 -5.19 19.62 -23.35
N LYS A 460 -6.25 19.02 -23.94
CA LYS A 460 -7.65 19.28 -23.59
C LYS A 460 -8.04 18.58 -22.28
N LEU A 461 -9.09 19.08 -21.64
CA LEU A 461 -9.68 18.42 -20.48
C LEU A 461 -10.24 17.05 -20.87
N HIS A 462 -9.69 15.98 -20.29
CA HIS A 462 -10.03 14.60 -20.64
C HIS A 462 -10.07 13.67 -19.42
N TYR A 463 -10.84 12.59 -19.52
CA TYR A 463 -10.95 11.54 -18.50
C TYR A 463 -11.21 10.18 -19.15
N ALA A 464 -10.88 9.09 -18.47
CA ALA A 464 -11.09 7.73 -18.97
C ALA A 464 -11.74 6.83 -17.91
N PHE A 465 -12.40 5.76 -18.32
CA PHE A 465 -12.97 4.80 -17.38
C PHE A 465 -12.98 3.37 -17.90
N ASN A 466 -13.07 2.43 -16.97
CA ASN A 466 -13.47 1.04 -17.16
C ASN A 466 -14.59 0.73 -16.16
N HIS A 467 -15.83 0.72 -16.60
CA HIS A 467 -17.01 0.36 -15.80
C HIS A 467 -17.35 -1.14 -15.89
N HIS A 468 -16.40 -1.98 -16.28
CA HIS A 468 -16.58 -3.42 -16.20
C HIS A 468 -16.43 -3.89 -14.73
N PRO A 469 -17.33 -4.75 -14.21
CA PRO A 469 -17.39 -5.05 -12.77
C PRO A 469 -16.29 -5.98 -12.24
N THR A 470 -15.49 -6.61 -13.10
CA THR A 470 -14.49 -7.62 -12.65
C THR A 470 -13.17 -7.60 -13.43
N ALA A 471 -13.21 -7.64 -14.77
CA ALA A 471 -12.03 -7.53 -15.62
C ALA A 471 -11.44 -6.10 -15.69
N SER A 472 -10.11 -6.03 -15.73
CA SER A 472 -9.33 -4.81 -16.00
C SER A 472 -9.25 -4.50 -17.51
N ARG A 473 -8.82 -3.28 -17.85
CA ARG A 473 -8.59 -2.80 -19.22
C ARG A 473 -7.10 -2.50 -19.47
N CYS A 474 -6.44 -3.26 -20.33
CA CYS A 474 -5.07 -3.03 -20.80
C CYS A 474 -5.05 -2.35 -22.17
N ILE A 475 -4.27 -1.27 -22.30
CA ILE A 475 -3.99 -0.57 -23.57
C ILE A 475 -2.50 -0.28 -23.72
N LEU A 476 -2.05 -0.03 -24.94
CA LEU A 476 -0.79 0.67 -25.22
C LEU A 476 -1.11 2.15 -25.43
N ILE A 477 -0.40 3.03 -24.72
CA ILE A 477 -0.36 4.47 -24.97
C ILE A 477 0.91 4.78 -25.76
N VAL A 478 0.80 5.57 -26.83
CA VAL A 478 1.93 6.10 -27.60
C VAL A 478 1.70 7.58 -27.85
N ASP A 479 2.64 8.42 -27.43
CA ASP A 479 2.62 9.85 -27.72
C ASP A 479 3.50 10.10 -28.95
N LEU A 480 2.90 10.66 -30.01
CA LEU A 480 3.56 10.98 -31.26
C LEU A 480 3.64 12.50 -31.43
N TYR A 481 4.82 12.99 -31.85
CA TYR A 481 5.08 14.41 -32.07
C TYR A 481 4.07 15.03 -33.03
N ARG A 482 3.49 16.16 -32.64
CA ARG A 482 2.35 16.78 -33.30
C ARG A 482 2.70 17.20 -34.74
N PRO A 483 1.92 16.80 -35.76
CA PRO A 483 2.12 17.26 -37.13
C PRO A 483 2.11 18.79 -37.22
N ALA A 484 3.17 19.38 -37.77
CA ALA A 484 3.42 20.83 -37.77
C ALA A 484 2.43 21.70 -38.59
N HIS A 485 1.36 21.10 -39.12
CA HIS A 485 0.24 21.79 -39.76
C HIS A 485 -1.00 21.91 -38.84
N LEU A 486 -0.99 21.24 -37.69
CA LEU A 486 -2.00 21.35 -36.64
C LEU A 486 -1.57 22.40 -35.61
N PRO A 487 -2.49 23.11 -34.94
CA PRO A 487 -2.13 24.03 -33.88
C PRO A 487 -1.57 23.27 -32.66
N ARG A 488 -0.69 23.94 -31.91
CA ARG A 488 -0.14 23.45 -30.64
C ARG A 488 -1.26 23.17 -29.64
N GLY A 489 -1.02 22.28 -28.68
CA GLY A 489 -1.91 22.12 -27.52
C GLY A 489 -1.85 23.34 -26.58
N MET A 490 -2.80 23.40 -25.65
CA MET A 490 -3.07 24.58 -24.80
C MET A 490 -3.04 24.30 -23.28
N ALA A 491 -2.40 23.20 -22.86
CA ALA A 491 -2.21 22.87 -21.45
C ALA A 491 -1.20 23.80 -20.74
N ARG A 492 -1.31 23.86 -19.41
CA ARG A 492 -0.51 24.66 -18.48
C ARG A 492 0.10 23.76 -17.40
N GLY A 493 1.07 24.29 -16.65
CA GLY A 493 1.85 23.54 -15.66
C GLY A 493 2.95 22.68 -16.31
N GLY A 494 4.04 22.45 -15.58
CA GLY A 494 5.05 21.47 -15.96
C GLY A 494 4.60 20.04 -15.65
N HIS A 495 5.50 19.07 -15.87
CA HIS A 495 5.47 17.84 -15.09
C HIS A 495 5.86 18.13 -13.63
N THR A 496 5.47 17.25 -12.71
CA THR A 496 5.69 17.45 -11.27
C THR A 496 7.00 16.83 -10.80
N ASP A 497 7.49 17.26 -9.63
CA ASP A 497 8.72 16.73 -9.04
C ASP A 497 8.60 15.22 -8.72
N GLU A 498 7.40 14.70 -8.47
CA GLU A 498 7.17 13.25 -8.30
C GLU A 498 7.36 12.48 -9.61
N LEU A 499 7.07 13.08 -10.77
CA LEU A 499 7.39 12.46 -12.06
C LEU A 499 8.90 12.45 -12.30
N ASP A 500 9.59 13.56 -12.02
CA ASP A 500 11.05 13.63 -12.18
C ASP A 500 11.76 12.68 -11.20
N ALA A 501 11.26 12.54 -9.97
CA ALA A 501 11.69 11.52 -9.02
C ALA A 501 11.43 10.09 -9.53
N PHE A 502 10.26 9.81 -10.10
CA PHE A 502 9.92 8.52 -10.71
C PHE A 502 10.83 8.19 -11.90
N ILE A 503 11.09 9.16 -12.78
CA ILE A 503 12.00 9.03 -13.92
C ILE A 503 13.44 8.80 -13.42
N ALA A 504 13.90 9.56 -12.42
CA ALA A 504 15.21 9.39 -11.82
C ALA A 504 15.37 8.01 -11.16
N GLN A 505 14.36 7.54 -10.42
CA GLN A 505 14.33 6.22 -9.79
C GLN A 505 14.43 5.10 -10.83
N TYR A 506 13.69 5.17 -11.94
CA TYR A 506 13.75 4.19 -13.02
C TYR A 506 15.09 4.18 -13.78
N ASN A 507 15.77 5.33 -13.87
CA ASN A 507 17.12 5.39 -14.43
C ASN A 507 18.19 4.91 -13.44
N ALA A 508 18.02 5.14 -12.14
CA ALA A 508 18.97 4.73 -11.11
C ALA A 508 18.95 3.21 -10.88
N ALA A 509 17.75 2.62 -10.72
CA ALA A 509 17.56 1.20 -10.37
C ALA A 509 17.98 0.18 -11.45
N MET A 510 18.46 0.64 -12.61
CA MET A 510 18.82 -0.18 -13.77
C MET A 510 20.25 0.09 -14.29
N ASN A 511 21.04 0.89 -13.55
CA ASN A 511 22.47 1.12 -13.80
C ASN A 511 23.39 0.47 -12.73
N SER A 512 22.81 -0.32 -11.82
CA SER A 512 23.44 -0.99 -10.67
C SER A 512 23.51 -2.51 -10.84
#